data_AF-A0AA43EBT0-F1
#
_entry.id   AF-A0AA43EBT0-F1
#
_cell.length_a   1.000
_cell.length_b   1.000
_cell.length_c   1.000
_cell.angle_alpha   90.00
_cell.angle_beta   90.00
_cell.angle_gamma   90.00
#
_symmetry.space_group_name_H-M   'P 1'
#
loop_
_entity.id
_entity.type
_entity.pdbx_description
1 polymer ?
#
loop_
_entity_poly.entity_id
_entity_poly.type
_entity_poly.pdbx_seq_one_letter_code
_entity_poly.pdbx_strand_id
1 'polypeptide(L)'
;MRPIFLRPPLRRLSVTAVLVAALLSCGQKESRQPSPLSSDELYLVEAYISVRRAGSLHTFQRDIAERLLDSLATEVDTLRVARTISALNATPERWSMVFQTIEDRLSGRDSTGTSEPAGD
;
A
#
# COMPACT_ATOMS: atom_id res chain seq x y z
N MET A 1 12.42 68.43 -28.79
CA MET A 1 11.44 67.46 -29.33
C MET A 1 11.65 66.13 -28.62
N ARG A 2 10.64 65.58 -27.93
CA ARG A 2 10.69 64.33 -27.15
C ARG A 2 9.94 63.22 -27.90
N PRO A 3 10.42 61.97 -27.96
CA PRO A 3 9.56 60.84 -28.29
C PRO A 3 8.91 60.25 -27.03
N ILE A 4 7.60 60.04 -27.13
CA ILE A 4 6.73 59.37 -26.16
C ILE A 4 6.83 57.86 -26.42
N PHE A 5 7.36 57.10 -25.46
CA PHE A 5 7.31 55.65 -25.49
C PHE A 5 6.03 55.16 -24.79
N LEU A 6 5.04 54.75 -25.59
CA LEU A 6 3.89 53.97 -25.11
C LEU A 6 4.37 52.55 -24.76
N ARG A 7 4.31 52.19 -23.47
CA ARG A 7 4.44 50.80 -22.98
C ARG A 7 3.05 50.17 -22.88
N PRO A 8 2.77 49.01 -23.50
CA PRO A 8 1.60 48.22 -23.16
C PRO A 8 1.84 47.43 -21.86
N PRO A 9 0.78 47.15 -21.05
CA PRO A 9 0.93 46.49 -19.75
C PRO A 9 0.99 44.96 -19.89
N LEU A 10 2.19 44.42 -19.96
CA LEU A 10 2.51 42.97 -19.93
C LEU A 10 2.39 42.34 -18.53
N ARG A 11 1.39 42.72 -17.73
CA ARG A 11 1.29 42.30 -16.31
C ARG A 11 0.35 41.13 -16.03
N ARG A 12 -0.29 40.53 -17.04
CA ARG A 12 -1.29 39.46 -16.83
C ARG A 12 -0.92 38.08 -17.38
N LEU A 13 0.25 37.92 -18.02
CA LEU A 13 0.67 36.64 -18.62
C LEU A 13 1.71 35.86 -17.81
N SER A 14 2.28 36.44 -16.75
CA SER A 14 3.30 35.75 -15.94
C SER A 14 2.74 34.80 -14.89
N VAL A 15 1.48 34.97 -14.47
CA VAL A 15 0.87 34.14 -13.41
C VAL A 15 0.48 32.76 -13.93
N THR A 16 0.04 32.67 -15.19
CA THR A 16 -0.35 31.38 -15.81
C THR A 16 0.85 30.50 -16.12
N ALA A 17 2.00 31.07 -16.47
CA ALA A 17 3.23 30.31 -16.73
C ALA A 17 3.81 29.65 -15.47
N VAL A 18 3.73 30.32 -14.32
CA VAL A 18 4.17 29.75 -13.02
C VAL A 18 3.25 28.61 -12.58
N LEU A 19 1.94 28.71 -12.83
CA LEU A 19 0.99 27.67 -12.46
C LEU A 19 1.17 26.40 -13.31
N VAL A 20 1.47 26.54 -14.60
CA VAL A 20 1.73 25.39 -15.50
C VAL A 20 3.07 24.72 -15.17
N ALA A 21 4.10 25.49 -14.80
CA ALA A 21 5.37 24.94 -14.36
C ALA A 21 5.26 24.20 -13.00
N ALA A 22 4.43 24.69 -12.09
CA ALA A 22 4.16 24.01 -10.81
C ALA A 22 3.40 22.68 -10.98
N LEU A 23 2.48 22.59 -11.95
CA LEU A 23 1.77 21.35 -12.27
C LEU A 23 2.69 20.30 -12.93
N LEU A 24 3.67 20.73 -13.72
CA LEU A 24 4.64 19.81 -14.35
C LEU A 24 5.73 19.32 -13.38
N SER A 25 6.17 20.15 -12.42
CA SER A 25 7.12 19.73 -11.37
C SER A 25 6.50 18.84 -10.28
N CYS A 26 5.18 18.78 -10.16
CA CYS A 26 4.49 17.81 -9.30
C CYS A 26 4.12 16.50 -10.04
N GLY A 27 4.47 16.39 -11.33
CA GLY A 27 4.20 15.22 -12.18
C GLY A 27 5.36 14.23 -12.24
N GLN A 28 6.56 14.62 -11.82
CA GLN A 28 7.70 13.71 -11.73
C GLN A 28 7.66 12.99 -10.37
N LYS A 29 6.58 12.24 -10.13
CA LYS A 29 6.60 11.14 -9.17
C LYS A 29 7.60 10.14 -9.72
N GLU A 30 8.85 10.30 -9.29
CA GLU A 30 9.87 9.28 -9.29
C GLU A 30 9.16 7.95 -9.01
N SER A 31 9.22 7.05 -9.99
CA SER A 31 8.67 5.70 -9.89
C SER A 31 9.51 4.96 -8.85
N ARG A 32 9.31 5.32 -7.59
CA ARG A 32 9.87 4.66 -6.43
C ARG A 32 9.17 3.32 -6.44
N GLN A 33 9.86 2.35 -7.00
CA GLN A 33 9.43 0.96 -7.01
C GLN A 33 8.94 0.66 -5.59
N PRO A 34 7.68 0.21 -5.42
CA PRO A 34 7.09 0.05 -4.11
C PRO A 34 8.03 -0.80 -3.25
N SER A 35 8.46 -0.24 -2.12
CA SER A 35 9.33 -0.98 -1.21
C SER A 35 8.60 -2.25 -0.77
N PRO A 36 9.30 -3.40 -0.73
CA PRO A 36 8.68 -4.65 -0.33
C PRO A 36 8.05 -4.53 1.05
N LEU A 37 7.04 -5.35 1.32
CA LEU A 37 6.41 -5.41 2.63
C LEU A 37 7.46 -5.74 3.69
N SER A 38 7.40 -4.99 4.79
CA SER A 38 8.19 -5.26 5.99
C SER A 38 7.74 -6.57 6.65
N SER A 39 8.60 -7.12 7.51
CA SER A 39 8.26 -8.32 8.28
C SER A 39 6.98 -8.14 9.12
N ASP A 40 6.75 -6.95 9.67
CA ASP A 40 5.58 -6.63 10.48
C ASP A 40 4.29 -6.57 9.66
N GLU A 41 4.36 -6.06 8.42
CA GLU A 41 3.24 -6.06 7.49
C GLU A 41 2.95 -7.47 6.96
N LEU A 42 3.98 -8.26 6.64
CA LEU A 42 3.79 -9.66 6.25
C LEU A 42 3.15 -10.46 7.39
N TYR A 43 3.58 -10.22 8.63
CA TYR A 43 2.95 -10.83 9.81
C TYR A 43 1.48 -10.44 9.95
N LEU A 44 1.13 -9.17 9.73
CA LEU A 44 -0.27 -8.71 9.71
C LEU A 44 -1.08 -9.43 8.62
N VAL A 45 -0.52 -9.56 7.40
CA VAL A 45 -1.16 -10.27 6.28
C VAL A 45 -1.44 -11.72 6.65
N GLU A 46 -0.45 -12.42 7.22
CA GLU A 46 -0.57 -13.81 7.64
C GLU A 46 -1.61 -14.00 8.75
N ALA A 47 -1.57 -13.15 9.78
CA ALA A 47 -2.56 -13.16 10.85
C ALA A 47 -3.99 -12.97 10.31
N TYR A 48 -4.18 -12.01 9.39
CA TYR A 48 -5.48 -11.77 8.76
C TYR A 48 -5.96 -12.98 7.95
N ILE A 49 -5.09 -13.57 7.13
CA ILE A 49 -5.44 -14.74 6.32
C ILE A 49 -5.83 -15.93 7.20
N SER A 50 -5.08 -16.19 8.27
CA SER A 50 -5.36 -17.28 9.20
C SER A 50 -6.73 -17.11 9.87
N VAL A 51 -7.05 -15.91 10.37
CA VAL A 51 -8.37 -15.61 10.95
C VAL A 51 -9.47 -15.74 9.90
N ARG A 52 -9.25 -15.26 8.67
CA ARG A 52 -10.23 -15.34 7.59
C ARG A 52 -10.53 -16.79 7.20
N ARG A 53 -9.51 -17.64 7.10
CA ARG A 53 -9.65 -19.06 6.79
C ARG A 53 -10.38 -19.80 7.92
N ALA A 54 -10.01 -19.57 9.18
CA ALA A 54 -10.73 -20.13 10.32
C ALA A 54 -12.20 -19.69 10.32
N GLY A 55 -12.46 -18.40 10.07
CA GLY A 55 -13.82 -17.86 9.95
C GLY A 55 -14.64 -18.48 8.82
N SER A 56 -14.03 -18.79 7.67
CA SER A 56 -14.75 -19.46 6.57
C SER A 56 -15.19 -20.89 6.89
N LEU A 57 -14.50 -21.57 7.82
CA LEU A 57 -14.87 -22.90 8.29
C LEU A 57 -16.07 -22.86 9.24
N HIS A 58 -16.36 -21.71 9.86
CA HIS A 58 -17.40 -21.59 10.88
C HIS A 58 -18.80 -21.98 10.38
N THR A 59 -19.07 -21.82 9.08
CA THR A 59 -20.36 -22.16 8.47
C THR A 59 -20.59 -23.66 8.32
N PHE A 60 -19.52 -24.45 8.14
CA PHE A 60 -19.61 -25.88 7.80
C PHE A 60 -19.01 -26.81 8.86
N GLN A 61 -18.06 -26.30 9.64
CA GLN A 61 -17.25 -27.04 10.62
C GLN A 61 -16.99 -26.14 11.84
N ARG A 62 -18.06 -25.79 12.54
CA ARG A 62 -18.04 -24.83 13.66
C ARG A 62 -17.01 -25.18 14.73
N ASP A 63 -17.00 -26.43 15.22
CA ASP A 63 -16.10 -26.84 16.30
C ASP A 63 -14.62 -26.76 15.90
N ILE A 64 -14.31 -27.00 14.63
CA ILE A 64 -12.94 -26.88 14.09
C ILE A 64 -12.56 -25.41 13.98
N ALA A 65 -13.48 -24.58 13.47
CA ALA A 65 -13.28 -23.14 13.37
C ALA A 65 -13.05 -22.50 14.75
N GLU A 66 -13.85 -22.84 15.76
CA GLU A 66 -13.72 -22.32 17.12
C GLU A 66 -12.36 -22.69 17.73
N ARG A 67 -11.92 -23.95 17.61
CA ARG A 67 -10.59 -24.38 18.10
C ARG A 67 -9.45 -23.65 17.40
N LEU A 68 -9.55 -23.43 16.08
CA LEU A 68 -8.55 -22.69 15.32
C LEU A 68 -8.51 -21.23 15.74
N LEU A 69 -9.66 -20.59 15.94
CA LEU A 69 -9.74 -19.22 16.41
C LEU A 69 -9.18 -19.07 17.82
N ASP A 70 -9.45 -20.02 18.72
CA ASP A 70 -8.87 -20.04 20.07
C ASP A 70 -7.35 -20.19 20.03
N SER A 71 -6.81 -21.09 19.20
CA SER A 71 -5.36 -21.22 18.99
C SER A 71 -4.76 -19.90 18.50
N LEU A 72 -5.36 -19.31 17.46
CA LEU A 72 -4.93 -18.04 16.90
C LEU A 72 -5.00 -16.88 17.92
N ALA A 73 -6.00 -16.88 18.81
CA ALA A 73 -6.09 -15.87 19.87
C ALA A 73 -4.91 -15.93 20.84
N THR A 74 -4.27 -17.08 21.00
CA THR A 74 -3.07 -17.25 21.85
C THR A 74 -1.76 -17.05 21.10
N GLU A 75 -1.70 -17.41 19.81
CA GLU A 75 -0.47 -17.39 19.00
C GLU A 75 -0.21 -16.04 18.32
N VAL A 76 -1.28 -15.28 18.01
CA VAL A 76 -1.13 -13.99 17.34
C VAL A 76 -0.66 -12.94 18.34
N ASP A 77 0.50 -12.32 18.05
CA ASP A 77 1.01 -11.15 18.75
C ASP A 77 0.15 -9.93 18.40
N THR A 78 -0.90 -9.74 19.19
CA THR A 78 -1.86 -8.64 19.04
C THR A 78 -1.23 -7.26 19.22
N LEU A 79 -0.16 -7.14 20.02
CA LEU A 79 0.57 -5.88 20.20
C LEU A 79 1.40 -5.54 18.97
N ARG A 80 2.02 -6.55 18.32
CA ARG A 80 2.69 -6.37 17.03
C ARG A 80 1.69 -5.94 15.97
N VAL A 81 0.58 -6.66 15.82
CA VAL A 81 -0.50 -6.32 14.88
C VAL A 81 -1.01 -4.89 15.08
N ALA A 82 -1.33 -4.51 16.32
CA ALA A 82 -1.83 -3.16 16.63
C ALA A 82 -0.82 -2.06 16.28
N ARG A 83 0.47 -2.29 16.56
CA ARG A 83 1.54 -1.35 16.18
C ARG A 83 1.68 -1.22 14.68
N THR A 84 1.64 -2.34 13.94
CA THR A 84 1.68 -2.34 12.47
C THR A 84 0.50 -1.56 11.89
N ILE A 85 -0.71 -1.79 12.38
CA ILE A 85 -1.91 -1.06 11.94
C ILE A 85 -1.77 0.44 12.23
N SER A 86 -1.27 0.82 13.41
CA SER A 86 -1.02 2.22 13.74
C SER A 86 0.01 2.86 12.81
N ALA A 87 1.07 2.14 12.45
CA ALA A 87 2.08 2.61 11.50
C ALA A 87 1.50 2.77 10.09
N LEU A 88 0.70 1.80 9.63
CA LEU A 88 0.02 1.85 8.34
C LEU A 88 -0.98 3.01 8.26
N ASN A 89 -1.68 3.32 9.36
CA ASN A 89 -2.60 4.46 9.41
C ASN A 89 -1.87 5.81 9.30
N ALA A 90 -0.59 5.88 9.70
CA ALA A 90 0.24 7.06 9.48
C ALA A 90 0.76 7.17 8.03
N THR A 91 0.69 6.09 7.24
CA THR A 91 1.11 6.04 5.83
C THR A 91 0.05 5.35 4.96
N PRO A 92 -1.08 6.04 4.65
CA PRO A 92 -2.22 5.42 4.00
C PRO A 92 -1.94 4.77 2.65
N GLU A 93 -0.93 5.25 1.92
CA GLU A 93 -0.54 4.73 0.61
C GLU A 93 -0.05 3.28 0.71
N ARG A 94 0.54 2.89 1.85
CA ARG A 94 1.04 1.52 2.08
C ARG A 94 -0.08 0.49 2.21
N TRP A 95 -1.28 0.91 2.62
CA TRP A 95 -2.43 -0.02 2.71
C TRP A 95 -2.72 -0.70 1.39
N SER A 96 -2.55 -0.01 0.25
CA SER A 96 -2.79 -0.59 -1.07
C SER A 96 -1.95 -1.85 -1.33
N MET A 97 -0.68 -1.85 -0.94
CA MET A 97 0.21 -2.99 -1.08
C MET A 97 -0.16 -4.14 -0.14
N VAL A 98 -0.50 -3.80 1.11
CA VAL A 98 -0.93 -4.80 2.12
C VAL A 98 -2.21 -5.48 1.66
N PHE A 99 -3.20 -4.71 1.20
CA PHE A 99 -4.45 -5.24 0.69
C PHE A 99 -4.26 -6.10 -0.56
N GLN A 100 -3.47 -5.64 -1.54
CA GLN A 100 -3.18 -6.44 -2.72
C GLN A 100 -2.54 -7.78 -2.35
N THR A 101 -1.60 -7.78 -1.40
CA THR A 101 -0.96 -9.02 -0.94
C THR A 101 -1.94 -9.95 -0.23
N ILE A 102 -2.87 -9.41 0.55
CA ILE A 102 -3.96 -10.20 1.17
C ILE A 102 -4.82 -10.85 0.08
N GLU A 103 -5.22 -10.09 -0.94
CA GLU A 103 -6.05 -10.59 -2.05
C GLU A 103 -5.33 -11.68 -2.84
N ASP A 104 -4.04 -11.48 -3.15
CA ASP A 104 -3.23 -12.43 -3.89
C ASP A 104 -3.11 -13.76 -3.14
N ARG A 105 -2.78 -13.72 -1.84
CA ARG A 105 -2.66 -14.93 -1.00
C ARG A 105 -3.99 -15.62 -0.72
N LEU A 106 -5.09 -14.87 -0.61
CA LEU A 106 -6.43 -15.46 -0.49
C LEU A 106 -6.89 -16.11 -1.80
N SER A 107 -6.47 -15.56 -2.94
CA SER A 107 -6.74 -16.11 -4.27
C SER A 107 -5.84 -17.29 -4.65
N GLY A 108 -4.84 -17.63 -3.82
CA GLY A 108 -3.84 -18.66 -4.11
C GLY A 108 -2.87 -18.26 -5.23
N ARG A 109 -2.81 -16.97 -5.58
CA ARG A 109 -1.79 -16.42 -6.47
C ARG A 109 -0.56 -16.09 -5.64
N ASP A 110 0.03 -17.09 -5.02
CA ASP A 110 1.35 -16.88 -4.45
C ASP A 110 2.28 -16.59 -5.63
N SER A 111 2.79 -15.35 -5.66
CA SER A 111 3.83 -14.92 -6.60
C SER A 111 5.15 -15.59 -6.22
N THR A 112 5.20 -16.92 -6.26
CA THR A 112 6.43 -17.69 -6.31
C THR A 112 7.00 -17.53 -7.71
N GLY A 113 7.58 -16.36 -7.96
CA GLY A 113 8.68 -16.21 -8.91
C GLY A 113 9.92 -16.90 -8.32
N THR A 114 9.86 -18.21 -8.15
CA THR A 114 11.07 -19.02 -8.03
C THR A 114 11.63 -19.10 -9.44
N SER A 115 12.55 -18.19 -9.76
CA SER A 115 13.56 -18.45 -10.77
C SER A 115 14.35 -19.66 -10.29
N GLU A 116 13.91 -20.84 -10.68
CA GLU A 116 14.71 -22.05 -10.61
C GLU A 116 15.86 -21.86 -11.61
N PRO A 117 17.14 -21.80 -11.20
CA PRO A 117 18.21 -22.02 -12.13
C PRO A 117 18.16 -23.49 -12.53
N ALA A 118 17.68 -23.77 -13.73
CA ALA A 118 17.86 -25.07 -14.37
C ALA A 118 19.38 -25.28 -14.53
N GLY A 119 19.97 -25.98 -13.58
CA GLY A 119 21.30 -26.58 -13.67
C GLY A 119 21.13 -28.09 -13.68
N ASP A 120 21.20 -28.70 -14.87
CA ASP A 120 22.36 -29.42 -15.40
C ASP A 120 22.07 -29.84 -16.86
#